data_AF-A0A931BVB9-F1
#
_entry.id   AF-A0A931BVB9-F1
#
_cell.length_a   1.000
_cell.length_b   1.000
_cell.length_c   1.000
_cell.angle_alpha   90.00
_cell.angle_beta   90.00
_cell.angle_gamma   90.00
#
_symmetry.space_group_name_H-M   'P 1'
#
loop_
_entity.id
_entity.type
_entity.pdbx_description
1 polymer ?
#
loop_
_entity_poly.entity_id
_entity_poly.type
_entity_poly.pdbx_seq_one_letter_code
_entity_poly.pdbx_strand_id
1 'polypeptide(L)'
;MAQATPADSVDTSEYPAFWRRWFYSTNHKDIGTLYFIFAFIAGLVGATFSILIRLELQEPGLQFFANPQAFNVVVTGHGLIMIFFVVMPALISGFGNWFVPLMIASSSRRPDTIGGTARSPTCQSA
;
A
#
# COMPACT_ATOMS: atom_id res chain seq x y z
N MET A 1 -19.35 30.99 -45.25
CA MET A 1 -20.01 29.77 -45.77
C MET A 1 -18.95 28.69 -46.01
N ALA A 2 -18.58 27.95 -44.97
CA ALA A 2 -17.90 26.66 -45.07
C ALA A 2 -18.01 25.98 -43.70
N GLN A 3 -19.03 25.14 -43.56
CA GLN A 3 -19.13 24.16 -42.48
C GLN A 3 -18.19 22.99 -42.81
N ALA A 4 -17.44 22.51 -41.83
CA ALA A 4 -16.78 21.20 -41.89
C ALA A 4 -16.74 20.59 -40.49
N THR A 5 -17.66 19.65 -40.30
CA THR A 5 -17.58 18.39 -39.52
C THR A 5 -17.24 18.43 -38.02
N PRO A 6 -18.13 17.90 -37.13
CA PRO A 6 -17.70 17.54 -35.79
C PRO A 6 -16.73 16.37 -35.92
N ALA A 7 -15.47 16.56 -35.54
CA ALA A 7 -14.59 15.44 -35.28
C ALA A 7 -15.14 14.72 -34.05
N ASP A 8 -15.88 13.66 -34.30
CA ASP A 8 -16.03 12.54 -33.39
C ASP A 8 -14.66 11.89 -33.22
N SER A 9 -13.74 12.55 -32.51
CA SER A 9 -12.68 11.78 -31.87
C SER A 9 -13.37 10.94 -30.81
N VAL A 10 -13.72 9.71 -31.20
CA VAL A 10 -13.97 8.59 -30.32
C VAL A 10 -12.81 8.62 -29.32
N ASP A 11 -13.03 9.26 -28.17
CA ASP A 11 -12.23 9.04 -26.98
C ASP A 11 -12.55 7.62 -26.58
N THR A 12 -11.87 6.67 -27.23
CA THR A 12 -11.71 5.33 -26.70
C THR A 12 -11.18 5.58 -25.31
N SER A 13 -12.05 5.41 -24.32
CA SER A 13 -11.68 5.32 -22.93
C SER A 13 -10.68 4.17 -22.86
N GLU A 14 -9.40 4.46 -23.11
CA GLU A 14 -8.30 3.58 -22.83
C GLU A 14 -8.29 3.51 -21.32
N TYR A 15 -9.13 2.62 -20.77
CA TYR A 15 -8.99 2.20 -19.40
C TYR A 15 -7.52 1.86 -19.26
N PRO A 16 -6.75 2.60 -18.42
CA PRO A 16 -5.36 2.24 -18.22
C PRO A 16 -5.42 0.78 -17.78
N ALA A 17 -4.72 -0.09 -18.51
CA ALA A 17 -4.71 -1.52 -18.23
C ALA A 17 -4.61 -1.68 -16.70
N PHE A 18 -5.48 -2.47 -16.07
CA PHE A 18 -5.52 -2.64 -14.61
C PHE A 18 -4.09 -2.75 -14.02
N TRP A 19 -3.20 -3.43 -14.75
CA TRP A 19 -1.76 -3.50 -14.54
C TRP A 19 -0.99 -2.18 -14.65
N ARG A 20 -1.16 -1.40 -15.72
CA ARG A 20 -0.55 -0.07 -15.86
C ARG A 20 -1.02 0.90 -14.78
N ARG A 21 -2.30 0.85 -14.37
CA ARG A 21 -2.81 1.73 -13.32
C ARG A 21 -2.29 1.36 -11.94
N TRP A 22 -2.20 0.08 -11.59
CA TRP A 22 -1.76 -0.32 -10.26
C TRP A 22 -0.22 -0.36 -10.14
N PHE A 23 0.51 -0.93 -11.10
CA PHE A 23 1.98 -1.09 -10.98
C PHE A 23 2.79 0.15 -11.36
N TYR A 24 2.25 1.07 -12.18
CA TYR A 24 2.92 2.32 -12.54
C TYR A 24 2.31 3.57 -11.86
N SER A 25 1.44 3.41 -10.84
CA SER A 25 0.93 4.57 -10.08
C SER A 25 2.00 5.12 -9.15
N THR A 26 2.29 6.42 -9.27
CA THR A 26 3.17 7.17 -8.36
C THR A 26 2.44 7.72 -7.14
N ASN A 27 1.14 7.41 -6.99
CA ASN A 27 0.35 7.85 -5.86
C ASN A 27 0.63 6.99 -4.62
N HIS A 28 1.03 7.62 -3.51
CA HIS A 28 1.30 6.95 -2.22
C HIS A 28 0.10 6.15 -1.69
N LYS A 29 -1.13 6.50 -2.10
CA LYS A 29 -2.34 5.77 -1.72
C LYS A 29 -2.47 4.43 -2.45
N ASP A 30 -2.27 4.40 -3.76
CA ASP A 30 -2.37 3.16 -4.55
C ASP A 30 -1.23 2.20 -4.18
N ILE A 31 -0.03 2.76 -4.02
CA ILE A 31 1.15 2.07 -3.50
C ILE A 31 0.82 1.41 -2.16
N GLY A 32 0.30 2.15 -1.17
CA GLY A 32 -0.06 1.59 0.13
C GLY A 32 -1.10 0.46 0.09
N THR A 33 -2.10 0.56 -0.79
CA THR A 33 -3.12 -0.48 -0.95
C THR A 33 -2.57 -1.78 -1.55
N LEU A 34 -1.62 -1.71 -2.48
CA LEU A 34 -0.93 -2.90 -3.01
C LEU A 34 -0.21 -3.67 -1.91
N TYR A 35 0.50 -2.95 -1.05
CA TYR A 35 1.24 -3.56 0.04
C TYR A 35 0.33 -4.17 1.11
N PHE A 36 -0.86 -3.61 1.35
CA PHE A 36 -1.87 -4.23 2.22
C PHE A 36 -2.42 -5.53 1.65
N ILE A 37 -2.72 -5.57 0.35
CA ILE A 37 -3.21 -6.79 -0.31
C ILE A 37 -2.14 -7.88 -0.26
N PHE A 38 -0.88 -7.51 -0.51
CA PHE A 38 0.25 -8.43 -0.39
C PHE A 38 0.43 -8.95 1.05
N ALA A 39 0.39 -8.06 2.05
CA ALA A 39 0.48 -8.44 3.45
C ALA A 39 -0.67 -9.34 3.91
N PHE A 40 -1.88 -9.15 3.37
CA PHE A 40 -3.04 -9.99 3.68
C PHE A 40 -2.85 -11.43 3.17
N ILE A 41 -2.40 -11.59 1.93
CA ILE A 41 -2.14 -12.91 1.35
C ILE A 41 -0.99 -13.61 2.09
N ALA A 42 0.11 -12.91 2.36
CA ALA A 42 1.21 -13.44 3.16
C ALA A 42 0.77 -13.78 4.59
N GLY A 43 -0.14 -13.00 5.16
CA GLY A 43 -0.73 -13.23 6.48
C GLY A 43 -1.55 -14.52 6.54
N LEU A 44 -2.29 -14.87 5.49
CA LEU A 44 -3.00 -16.15 5.40
C LEU A 44 -2.02 -17.33 5.40
N VAL A 45 -0.93 -17.24 4.63
CA VAL A 45 0.12 -18.27 4.61
C VAL A 45 0.80 -18.39 5.97
N GLY A 46 1.15 -17.26 6.60
CA GLY A 46 1.69 -17.23 7.96
C GLY A 46 0.73 -17.81 8.99
N ALA A 47 -0.58 -17.56 8.87
CA ALA A 47 -1.61 -18.10 9.74
C ALA A 47 -1.73 -19.62 9.62
N THR A 48 -1.63 -20.17 8.41
CA THR A 48 -1.58 -21.63 8.20
C THR A 48 -0.39 -22.26 8.94
N PHE A 49 0.81 -21.68 8.82
CA PHE A 49 1.96 -22.16 9.60
C PHE A 49 1.77 -22.02 11.11
N SER A 50 1.08 -20.97 11.58
CA SER A 50 0.75 -20.80 13.00
C SER A 50 -0.16 -21.92 13.50
N ILE A 51 -1.16 -22.30 12.71
CA ILE A 51 -2.08 -23.39 13.04
C ILE A 51 -1.32 -24.72 13.07
N LEU A 52 -0.44 -24.98 12.09
CA LEU A 52 0.38 -26.20 12.06
C LEU A 52 1.24 -26.36 13.32
N ILE A 53 1.87 -25.29 13.81
CA ILE A 53 2.65 -25.33 15.05
C ILE A 53 1.74 -25.61 16.25
N ARG A 54 0.54 -25.00 16.29
CA ARG A 54 -0.42 -25.23 17.38
C ARG A 54 -0.95 -26.66 17.40
N LEU A 55 -1.23 -27.24 16.24
CA LEU A 55 -1.68 -28.63 16.12
C LEU A 55 -0.60 -29.61 16.62
N GLU A 56 0.67 -29.36 16.32
CA GLU A 56 1.77 -30.19 16.82
C GLU A 56 1.94 -30.12 18.36
N LEU A 57 1.56 -28.99 18.99
CA LEU A 57 1.67 -28.80 20.44
C LEU A 57 0.43 -29.24 21.25
N GLN A 58 -0.63 -29.76 20.61
CA GLN A 58 -1.86 -30.17 21.32
C GLN A 58 -1.71 -31.45 22.15
N GLU A 59 -0.85 -32.38 21.72
CA GLU A 59 -0.49 -33.57 22.47
C GLU A 59 1.03 -33.73 22.51
N PRO A 60 1.63 -34.12 23.64
CA PRO A 60 3.07 -34.30 23.75
C PRO A 60 3.54 -35.50 22.91
N GLY A 61 4.16 -35.24 21.76
CA GLY A 61 4.74 -36.24 20.86
C GLY A 61 4.93 -35.68 19.45
N LEU A 62 5.79 -36.30 18.63
CA LEU A 62 5.89 -35.95 17.20
C LEU A 62 4.75 -36.62 16.45
N GLN A 63 3.73 -35.86 16.06
CA GLN A 63 2.51 -36.40 15.45
C GLN A 63 2.43 -36.10 13.95
N PHE A 64 2.65 -34.85 13.54
CA PHE A 64 2.59 -34.46 12.13
C PHE A 64 3.97 -34.29 11.50
N PHE A 65 5.01 -34.08 12.30
CA PHE A 65 6.38 -33.97 11.80
C PHE A 65 7.19 -35.25 12.06
N ALA A 66 7.61 -35.91 10.99
CA ALA A 66 8.43 -37.13 11.05
C ALA A 66 9.85 -36.92 11.64
N ASN A 67 10.29 -35.66 11.78
CA ASN A 67 11.63 -35.33 12.29
C ASN A 67 11.64 -33.97 13.00
N PRO A 68 12.31 -33.84 14.17
CA PRO A 68 12.42 -32.58 14.90
C PRO A 68 13.08 -31.44 14.09
N GLN A 69 13.92 -31.77 13.10
CA GLN A 69 14.50 -30.75 12.22
C GLN A 69 13.43 -30.06 11.34
N ALA A 70 12.42 -30.79 10.87
CA ALA A 70 11.36 -30.22 10.03
C ALA A 70 10.50 -29.22 10.81
N PHE A 71 10.22 -29.51 12.09
CA PHE A 71 9.53 -28.58 12.99
C PHE A 71 10.29 -27.27 13.17
N ASN A 72 11.61 -27.33 13.38
CA ASN A 72 12.45 -26.13 13.51
C ASN A 72 12.44 -25.27 12.23
N VAL A 73 12.46 -25.89 11.05
CA VAL A 73 12.35 -25.18 9.77
C VAL A 73 10.97 -24.51 9.61
N VAL A 74 9.90 -25.16 10.03
CA VAL A 74 8.54 -24.59 9.96
C VAL A 74 8.36 -23.44 10.95
N VAL A 75 8.87 -23.55 12.17
CA VAL A 75 8.83 -22.47 13.18
C VAL A 75 9.63 -21.25 12.72
N THR A 76 10.84 -21.48 12.22
CA THR A 76 11.68 -20.38 11.69
C THR A 76 11.07 -19.77 10.43
N GLY A 77 10.51 -20.59 9.54
CA GLY A 77 9.79 -20.13 8.35
C GLY A 77 8.54 -19.31 8.69
N HIS A 78 7.78 -19.71 9.71
CA HIS A 78 6.64 -18.94 10.21
C HIS A 78 7.07 -17.54 10.69
N GLY A 79 8.14 -17.46 11.50
CA GLY A 79 8.68 -16.18 11.97
C GLY A 79 9.19 -15.28 10.84
N LEU A 80 9.88 -15.87 9.86
CA LEU A 80 10.41 -15.14 8.70
C LEU A 80 9.27 -14.56 7.85
N ILE A 81 8.22 -15.35 7.57
CA ILE A 81 7.06 -14.89 6.81
C ILE A 81 6.32 -13.78 7.56
N MET A 82 6.11 -13.92 8.87
CA MET A 82 5.40 -12.91 9.65
C MET A 82 6.16 -11.58 9.72
N ILE A 83 7.48 -11.59 9.99
CA ILE A 83 8.26 -10.35 10.13
C ILE A 83 8.45 -9.66 8.77
N PHE A 84 8.89 -10.40 7.76
CA PHE A 84 9.28 -9.81 6.48
C PHE A 84 8.12 -9.54 5.53
N PHE A 85 7.09 -10.39 5.52
CA PHE A 85 6.02 -10.30 4.53
C PHE A 85 4.70 -9.75 5.10
N VAL A 86 4.51 -9.76 6.43
CA VAL A 86 3.31 -9.19 7.06
C VAL A 86 3.63 -7.88 7.78
N VAL A 87 4.57 -7.89 8.72
CA VAL A 87 4.85 -6.73 9.59
C VAL A 87 5.51 -5.58 8.83
N MET A 88 6.62 -5.83 8.13
CA MET A 88 7.32 -4.81 7.34
C MET A 88 6.41 -4.17 6.27
N PRO A 89 5.65 -4.95 5.47
CA PRO A 89 4.76 -4.37 4.46
C PRO A 89 3.55 -3.66 5.07
N ALA A 90 2.93 -4.20 6.13
CA ALA A 90 1.75 -3.56 6.72
C ALA A 90 2.09 -2.26 7.47
N LEU A 91 3.15 -2.24 8.29
CA LEU A 91 3.48 -1.09 9.13
C LEU A 91 4.22 0.00 8.36
N ILE A 92 5.24 -0.34 7.59
CA ILE A 92 6.06 0.68 6.90
C ILE A 92 5.46 1.03 5.55
N SER A 93 4.96 0.05 4.79
CA SER A 93 4.50 0.29 3.41
C SER A 93 3.00 0.60 3.30
N GLY A 94 2.16 0.04 4.18
CA GLY A 94 0.73 0.33 4.25
C GLY A 94 0.44 1.58 5.08
N PHE A 95 0.72 1.52 6.39
CA PHE A 95 0.42 2.62 7.30
C PHE A 95 1.30 3.86 7.05
N GLY A 96 2.59 3.66 6.76
CA GLY A 96 3.52 4.75 6.43
C GLY A 96 3.08 5.55 5.19
N ASN A 97 2.73 4.88 4.10
CA ASN A 97 2.38 5.59 2.86
C ASN A 97 0.97 6.19 2.88
N TRP A 98 0.02 5.63 3.63
CA TRP A 98 -1.33 6.20 3.76
C TRP A 98 -1.42 7.32 4.79
N PHE A 99 -0.88 7.13 5.99
CA PHE A 99 -1.13 8.05 7.10
C PHE A 99 -0.09 9.18 7.21
N VAL A 100 1.17 8.96 6.84
CA VAL A 100 2.22 10.00 6.96
C VAL A 100 1.87 11.25 6.13
N PRO A 101 1.41 11.15 4.86
CA PRO A 101 1.03 12.33 4.09
C PRO A 101 -0.24 13.02 4.63
N LEU A 102 -1.21 12.26 5.14
CA LEU A 102 -2.46 12.83 5.69
C LEU A 102 -2.21 13.62 6.99
N MET A 103 -1.27 13.18 7.82
CA MET A 103 -0.94 13.86 9.08
C MET A 103 -0.16 15.17 8.86
N ILE A 104 0.62 15.28 7.78
CA ILE A 104 1.41 16.49 7.45
C ILE A 104 0.58 17.49 6.61
N ALA A 105 -0.25 17.02 5.68
CA ALA A 105 -1.04 17.88 4.80
C ALA A 105 -2.16 18.66 5.53
N SER A 106 -2.65 18.15 6.67
CA SER A 106 -3.66 18.86 7.47
C SER A 106 -3.07 20.01 8.31
N SER A 107 -1.77 19.94 8.65
CA SER A 107 -1.09 20.96 9.45
C SER A 107 -0.46 22.07 8.61
N SER A 108 -0.31 21.91 7.29
CA SER A 108 0.31 22.91 6.41
C SER A 108 -0.67 23.86 5.70
N ARG A 109 -1.91 23.99 6.19
CA ARG A 109 -2.85 25.00 5.69
C ARG A 109 -2.39 26.40 6.14
N ARG A 110 -1.62 27.05 5.26
CA ARG A 110 -1.32 28.49 5.19
C ARG A 110 -2.56 29.34 5.55
N PRO A 111 -2.53 30.14 6.64
CA PRO A 111 -3.62 31.06 7.00
C PRO A 111 -3.79 32.28 6.08
N ASP A 112 -2.96 32.45 5.06
CA ASP A 112 -2.83 33.66 4.24
C ASP A 112 -3.85 33.80 3.10
N THR A 113 -5.03 33.16 3.17
CA THR A 113 -6.08 33.31 2.12
C THR A 113 -7.50 33.55 2.66
N ILE A 114 -7.66 33.98 3.92
CA ILE A 114 -8.96 34.49 4.39
C ILE A 114 -8.81 35.98 4.74
N GLY A 115 -8.91 36.81 3.69
CA GLY A 115 -9.44 38.18 3.72
C GLY A 115 -8.73 39.21 4.59
N GLY A 116 -7.92 40.08 3.96
CA GLY A 116 -7.61 41.40 4.51
C GLY A 116 -6.30 42.02 4.04
N THR A 117 -6.28 42.59 2.84
CA THR A 117 -5.53 43.80 2.47
C THR A 117 -4.14 44.07 3.11
N ALA A 118 -3.07 43.82 2.37
CA ALA A 118 -1.91 44.71 2.32
C ALA A 118 -1.18 44.53 0.98
N ARG A 119 -1.57 45.30 -0.05
CA ARG A 119 -0.70 46.32 -0.67
C ARG A 119 0.81 45.98 -0.64
N SER A 120 1.38 45.74 -1.83
CA SER A 120 2.25 46.75 -2.44
C SER A 120 2.23 46.62 -3.97
N PRO A 121 1.71 47.64 -4.69
CA PRO A 121 1.83 47.74 -6.14
C PRO A 121 2.96 48.72 -6.46
N THR A 122 4.23 48.31 -6.41
CA THR A 122 5.34 49.18 -6.90
C THR A 122 6.59 48.47 -7.44
N CYS A 123 6.76 47.15 -7.36
CA CYS A 123 7.99 46.48 -7.86
C CYS A 123 7.75 45.44 -8.96
N GLN A 124 6.94 45.75 -9.97
CA GLN A 124 6.90 44.98 -11.22
C GLN A 124 6.84 45.92 -12.43
N SER A 125 7.83 46.80 -12.50
CA SER A 125 8.12 47.67 -13.65
C SER A 125 9.55 48.20 -13.51
N ALA A 126 10.53 47.32 -13.65
CA ALA A 126 11.90 47.62 -14.08
C ALA A 126 12.60 46.28 -14.41
#